data_AF-A0A7Y3ECH7-F1
#
_entry.id   AF-A0A7Y3ECH7-F1
#
_cell.length_a   1.000
_cell.length_b   1.000
_cell.length_c   1.000
_cell.angle_alpha   90.00
_cell.angle_beta   90.00
_cell.angle_gamma   90.00
#
_symmetry.space_group_name_H-M   'P 1'
#
loop_
_entity.id
_entity.type
_entity.pdbx_description
1 polymer ?
#
loop_
_entity_poly.entity_id
_entity_poly.type
_entity_poly.pdbx_seq_one_letter_code
_entity_poly.pdbx_strand_id
1 'polypeptide(L)'
;MSQDQKLGPSPEQILYANILNKGMLLGLVILLITFALYVFGIVSPYVPLDELSRYWSQPVKDYLHELDIPTGWAWMGMLGYSDFLNFIGIAFLAGVSIICYIAIVPTLWRQDDKIYAVLAILEVIVLTAAAAGIFGSGGH
;
A
#
# COMPACT_ATOMS: atom_id res chain seq x y z
N MET A 1 -26.34 -35.21 0.45
CA MET A 1 -25.75 -34.90 -0.87
C MET A 1 -26.73 -34.07 -1.67
N SER A 2 -26.41 -32.81 -1.89
CA SER A 2 -26.56 -32.12 -3.18
C SER A 2 -25.52 -31.00 -3.18
N GLN A 3 -24.48 -31.17 -3.99
CA GLN A 3 -23.24 -30.37 -4.00
C GLN A 3 -23.41 -29.00 -4.66
N ASP A 4 -24.62 -28.61 -5.08
CA ASP A 4 -24.84 -27.47 -5.97
C ASP A 4 -25.23 -26.14 -5.29
N GLN A 5 -25.48 -26.09 -3.97
CA GLN A 5 -25.90 -24.84 -3.29
C GLN A 5 -24.74 -24.02 -2.69
N LYS A 6 -23.48 -24.48 -2.82
CA LYS A 6 -22.28 -23.84 -2.24
C LYS A 6 -21.39 -23.08 -3.26
N LEU A 7 -21.95 -22.64 -4.38
CA LEU A 7 -21.17 -21.91 -5.41
C LEU A 7 -21.13 -20.38 -5.20
N GLY A 8 -21.71 -19.87 -4.11
CA GLY A 8 -21.66 -18.44 -3.77
C GLY A 8 -20.47 -18.09 -2.87
N PRO A 9 -19.88 -16.90 -3.02
CA PRO A 9 -18.81 -16.43 -2.13
C PRO A 9 -19.29 -16.36 -0.68
N SER A 10 -18.41 -16.72 0.26
CA SER A 10 -18.72 -16.64 1.68
C SER A 10 -18.95 -15.18 2.13
N PRO A 11 -19.66 -14.94 3.24
CA PRO A 11 -19.89 -13.58 3.73
C PRO A 11 -18.59 -12.79 3.95
N GLU A 12 -17.50 -13.47 4.35
CA GLU A 12 -16.17 -12.91 4.54
C GLU A 12 -15.54 -12.51 3.21
N GLN A 13 -15.67 -13.35 2.18
CA GLN A 13 -15.19 -13.06 0.84
C GLN A 13 -15.91 -11.85 0.23
N ILE A 14 -17.22 -11.74 0.46
CA ILE A 14 -18.01 -10.58 0.03
C ILE A 14 -17.57 -9.32 0.79
N LEU A 15 -17.37 -9.42 2.11
CA LEU A 15 -16.89 -8.30 2.93
C LEU A 15 -15.51 -7.83 2.46
N TYR A 16 -14.56 -8.75 2.30
CA TYR A 16 -13.23 -8.49 1.79
C TYR A 16 -13.29 -7.81 0.41
N ALA A 17 -14.04 -8.39 -0.54
CA ALA A 17 -14.16 -7.86 -1.89
C ALA A 17 -14.78 -6.45 -1.90
N ASN A 18 -15.76 -6.18 -1.05
CA ASN A 18 -16.38 -4.86 -0.96
C ASN A 18 -15.43 -3.79 -0.41
N ILE A 19 -14.64 -4.13 0.62
CA ILE A 19 -13.64 -3.22 1.18
C ILE A 19 -12.53 -3.00 0.16
N LEU A 20 -12.01 -4.07 -0.43
CA LEU A 20 -10.96 -4.00 -1.43
C LEU A 20 -11.40 -3.17 -2.64
N ASN A 21 -12.60 -3.40 -3.18
CA ASN A 21 -13.08 -2.67 -4.35
C ASN A 21 -13.21 -1.16 -4.07
N LYS A 22 -13.80 -0.79 -2.93
CA LYS A 22 -13.94 0.62 -2.53
C LYS A 22 -12.57 1.25 -2.25
N GLY A 23 -11.71 0.53 -1.53
CA GLY A 23 -10.36 0.98 -1.20
C GLY A 23 -9.50 1.16 -2.45
N MET A 24 -9.53 0.20 -3.37
CA MET A 24 -8.82 0.29 -4.65
C MET A 24 -9.30 1.49 -5.48
N LEU A 25 -10.62 1.69 -5.61
CA LEU A 25 -11.14 2.83 -6.36
C LEU A 25 -10.73 4.16 -5.72
N LEU A 26 -10.84 4.27 -4.39
CA LEU A 26 -10.41 5.47 -3.67
C LEU A 26 -8.91 5.73 -3.82
N GLY A 27 -8.09 4.70 -3.63
CA GLY A 27 -6.63 4.79 -3.76
C GLY A 27 -6.20 5.14 -5.18
N LEU A 28 -6.87 4.58 -6.19
CA LEU A 28 -6.64 4.92 -7.59
C LEU A 28 -7.00 6.38 -7.87
N VAL A 29 -8.14 6.87 -7.38
CA VAL A 29 -8.52 8.28 -7.52
C VAL A 29 -7.48 9.19 -6.86
N ILE A 30 -7.03 8.86 -5.64
CA ILE A 30 -5.96 9.61 -4.95
C ILE A 30 -4.69 9.62 -5.79
N LEU A 31 -4.25 8.46 -6.29
CA LEU A 31 -3.05 8.33 -7.11
C LEU A 31 -3.16 9.11 -8.43
N LEU A 32 -4.32 9.07 -9.10
CA LEU A 32 -4.53 9.84 -10.32
C LEU A 32 -4.49 11.35 -10.08
N ILE A 33 -5.07 11.81 -8.97
CA ILE A 33 -5.04 13.23 -8.59
C ILE A 33 -3.60 13.64 -8.29
N THR A 34 -2.86 12.91 -7.45
CA THR A 34 -1.47 13.26 -7.10
C THR A 34 -0.53 13.15 -8.30
N PHE A 35 -0.76 12.19 -9.18
CA PHE A 35 -0.02 12.07 -10.44
C PHE A 35 -0.32 13.23 -11.40
N ALA A 36 -1.57 13.67 -11.50
CA ALA A 36 -1.93 14.85 -12.28
C ALA A 36 -1.24 16.10 -11.75
N LEU A 37 -1.21 16.30 -10.41
CA LEU A 37 -0.48 17.42 -9.80
C LEU A 37 1.00 17.43 -10.17
N TYR A 38 1.63 16.26 -10.24
CA TYR A 38 3.02 16.07 -10.65
C TYR A 38 3.24 16.38 -12.13
N VAL A 39 2.46 15.77 -13.04
CA VAL A 39 2.66 15.94 -14.50
C VAL A 39 2.34 17.36 -14.96
N PHE A 40 1.32 18.00 -14.40
CA PHE A 40 0.98 19.37 -14.74
C PHE A 40 1.88 20.41 -14.05
N GLY A 41 2.80 19.98 -13.17
CA GLY A 41 3.71 20.88 -12.45
C GLY A 41 2.99 21.89 -11.55
N ILE A 42 1.79 21.53 -11.06
CA ILE A 42 0.99 22.41 -10.19
C ILE A 42 1.71 22.61 -8.84
N VAL A 43 2.39 21.57 -8.38
CA VAL A 43 3.26 21.59 -7.21
C VAL A 43 4.66 21.23 -7.69
N SER A 44 5.69 21.91 -7.17
CA SER A 44 7.08 21.64 -7.57
C SER A 44 7.50 20.23 -7.14
N PRO A 45 8.12 19.43 -8.04
CA PRO A 45 8.72 18.16 -7.64
C PRO A 45 10.03 18.41 -6.89
N TYR A 46 10.43 17.45 -6.06
CA TYR A 46 11.74 17.48 -5.40
C TYR A 46 12.85 17.21 -6.41
N VAL A 47 12.64 16.21 -7.28
CA VAL A 47 13.54 15.91 -8.41
C VAL A 47 12.94 16.48 -9.70
N PRO A 48 13.60 17.46 -10.34
CA PRO A 48 13.15 18.01 -11.62
C PRO A 48 13.02 16.96 -12.72
N LEU A 49 12.00 17.12 -13.59
CA LEU A 49 11.71 16.16 -14.65
C LEU A 49 12.84 16.01 -15.68
N ASP A 50 13.58 17.10 -15.92
CA ASP A 50 14.72 17.18 -16.83
C ASP A 50 15.97 16.49 -16.27
N GLU A 51 16.07 16.33 -14.95
CA GLU A 51 17.19 15.66 -14.29
C GLU A 51 16.92 14.16 -14.00
N LEU A 52 15.66 13.70 -14.10
CA LEU A 52 15.28 12.30 -13.82
C LEU A 52 16.12 11.27 -14.56
N SER A 53 16.44 11.51 -15.84
CA SER A 53 17.23 10.56 -16.64
C SER A 53 18.65 10.36 -16.09
N ARG A 54 19.19 11.36 -15.39
CA ARG A 54 20.52 11.28 -14.76
C ARG A 54 20.49 10.36 -13.54
N TYR A 55 19.38 10.39 -12.79
CA TYR A 55 19.22 9.67 -11.53
C TYR A 55 18.67 8.25 -11.69
N TRP A 56 17.86 7.98 -12.72
CA TRP A 56 17.21 6.67 -12.92
C TRP A 56 18.19 5.49 -12.92
N SER A 57 19.37 5.65 -13.50
CA SER A 57 20.35 4.57 -13.62
C SER A 57 21.19 4.33 -12.36
N GLN A 58 21.09 5.20 -11.36
CA GLN A 58 21.87 5.07 -10.13
C GLN A 58 21.29 4.01 -9.19
N PRO A 59 22.13 3.34 -8.38
CA PRO A 59 21.64 2.56 -7.25
C PRO A 59 20.82 3.43 -6.29
N VAL A 60 19.73 2.88 -5.75
CA VAL A 60 18.82 3.63 -4.86
C VAL A 60 19.54 4.28 -3.68
N LYS A 61 20.60 3.65 -3.15
CA LYS A 61 21.39 4.21 -2.05
C LYS A 61 22.11 5.50 -2.44
N ASP A 62 22.71 5.50 -3.62
CA ASP A 62 23.44 6.65 -4.14
C ASP A 62 22.47 7.77 -4.49
N TYR A 63 21.32 7.43 -5.10
CA TYR A 63 20.23 8.38 -5.36
C TYR A 63 19.72 9.08 -4.10
N LEU A 64 19.42 8.30 -3.05
CA LEU A 64 18.90 8.86 -1.79
C LEU A 64 19.96 9.72 -1.08
N HIS A 65 21.23 9.32 -1.16
CA HIS A 65 22.34 10.06 -0.55
C HIS A 65 22.69 11.34 -1.32
N GLU A 66 22.68 11.32 -2.66
CA GLU A 66 22.99 12.51 -3.48
C GLU A 66 21.91 13.60 -3.35
N LEU A 67 20.66 13.20 -3.10
CA LEU A 67 19.52 14.09 -3.01
C LEU A 67 19.05 14.35 -1.58
N ASP A 68 19.80 13.89 -0.56
CA ASP A 68 19.43 14.01 0.85
C ASP A 68 17.98 13.54 1.16
N ILE A 69 17.51 12.52 0.43
CA ILE A 69 16.16 11.97 0.60
C ILE A 69 16.19 11.00 1.78
N PRO A 70 15.34 11.20 2.80
CA PRO A 70 15.33 10.34 3.96
C PRO A 70 14.73 8.97 3.63
N THR A 71 15.16 7.94 4.36
CA THR A 71 14.74 6.55 4.15
C THR A 71 13.46 6.20 4.93
N GLY A 72 12.77 5.14 4.49
CA GLY A 72 11.57 4.64 5.16
C GLY A 72 10.44 5.68 5.19
N TRP A 73 9.65 5.71 6.25
CA TRP A 73 8.47 6.59 6.38
C TRP A 73 8.76 8.09 6.49
N ALA A 74 10.02 8.49 6.56
CA ALA A 74 10.40 9.90 6.67
C ALA A 74 9.99 10.74 5.43
N TRP A 75 9.69 10.10 4.30
CA TRP A 75 9.09 10.75 3.12
C TRP A 75 7.77 11.47 3.43
N MET A 76 7.07 11.13 4.53
CA MET A 76 5.89 11.88 4.97
C MET A 76 6.20 13.35 5.30
N GLY A 77 7.46 13.70 5.59
CA GLY A 77 7.90 15.08 5.72
C GLY A 77 8.07 15.81 4.38
N MET A 78 8.07 15.08 3.27
CA MET A 78 8.30 15.59 1.91
C MET A 78 7.01 15.77 1.10
N LEU A 79 5.84 15.67 1.73
CA LEU A 79 4.53 15.84 1.06
C LEU A 79 4.32 17.23 0.43
N GLY A 80 5.20 18.19 0.71
CA GLY A 80 5.24 19.47 -0.01
C GLY A 80 5.67 19.36 -1.46
N TYR A 81 6.24 18.22 -1.88
CA TYR A 81 6.72 17.97 -3.23
C TYR A 81 5.83 16.98 -3.98
N SER A 82 5.57 17.26 -5.25
CA SER A 82 4.58 16.54 -6.06
C SER A 82 4.93 15.08 -6.35
N ASP A 83 6.22 14.77 -6.49
CA ASP A 83 6.73 13.40 -6.64
C ASP A 83 6.43 12.55 -5.40
N PHE A 84 6.59 13.13 -4.20
CA PHE A 84 6.29 12.44 -2.93
C PHE A 84 4.79 12.37 -2.61
N LEU A 85 3.95 13.24 -3.18
CA LEU A 85 2.49 13.10 -3.07
C LEU A 85 1.98 11.79 -3.67
N ASN A 86 2.62 11.27 -4.73
CA ASN A 86 2.24 10.00 -5.34
C ASN A 86 2.37 8.82 -4.36
N PHE A 87 3.29 8.91 -3.40
CA PHE A 87 3.49 7.86 -2.40
C PHE A 87 2.29 7.69 -1.46
N ILE A 88 1.46 8.73 -1.28
CA ILE A 88 0.21 8.63 -0.51
C ILE A 88 -0.71 7.59 -1.16
N GLY A 89 -0.93 7.69 -2.47
CA GLY A 89 -1.79 6.76 -3.21
C GLY A 89 -1.25 5.34 -3.18
N ILE A 90 0.06 5.19 -3.38
CA ILE A 90 0.74 3.89 -3.35
C ILE A 90 0.65 3.25 -1.97
N ALA A 91 1.00 3.99 -0.90
CA ALA A 91 0.96 3.51 0.47
C ALA A 91 -0.47 3.14 0.89
N PHE A 92 -1.45 3.93 0.49
CA PHE A 92 -2.86 3.62 0.74
C PHE A 92 -3.28 2.34 0.03
N LEU A 93 -3.03 2.21 -1.28
CA LEU A 93 -3.38 1.01 -2.05
C LEU A 93 -2.74 -0.26 -1.49
N ALA A 94 -1.47 -0.20 -1.08
CA ALA A 94 -0.80 -1.30 -0.40
C ALA A 94 -1.43 -1.61 0.97
N GLY A 95 -1.82 -0.57 1.72
CA GLY A 95 -2.45 -0.68 3.03
C GLY A 95 -3.88 -1.23 3.01
N VAL A 96 -4.61 -1.11 1.89
CA VAL A 96 -5.98 -1.65 1.78
C VAL A 96 -6.03 -3.14 2.08
N SER A 97 -5.03 -3.91 1.66
CA SER A 97 -4.94 -5.35 1.96
C SER A 97 -4.91 -5.62 3.47
N ILE A 98 -4.15 -4.84 4.23
CA ILE A 98 -4.08 -4.93 5.70
C ILE A 98 -5.44 -4.64 6.32
N ILE A 99 -6.11 -3.58 5.86
CA ILE A 99 -7.46 -3.20 6.33
C ILE A 99 -8.46 -4.33 6.05
N CYS A 100 -8.39 -4.94 4.87
CA CYS A 100 -9.26 -6.06 4.52
C CYS A 100 -9.07 -7.21 5.49
N TYR A 101 -7.83 -7.67 5.74
CA TYR A 101 -7.56 -8.76 6.69
C TYR A 101 -8.00 -8.43 8.12
N ILE A 102 -7.79 -7.20 8.59
CA ILE A 102 -8.30 -6.76 9.90
C ILE A 102 -9.83 -6.87 9.95
N ALA A 103 -10.54 -6.49 8.89
CA ALA A 103 -12.00 -6.47 8.85
C ALA A 103 -12.63 -7.87 8.82
N ILE A 104 -11.97 -8.88 8.26
CA ILE A 104 -12.48 -10.27 8.25
C ILE A 104 -12.21 -11.04 9.54
N VAL A 105 -11.21 -10.66 10.35
CA VAL A 105 -10.87 -11.35 11.62
C VAL A 105 -12.06 -11.49 12.59
N PRO A 106 -12.84 -10.43 12.90
CA PRO A 106 -14.00 -10.56 13.79
C PRO A 106 -15.09 -11.49 13.25
N THR A 107 -15.23 -11.54 11.93
CA THR A 107 -16.24 -12.36 11.24
C THR A 107 -15.86 -13.84 11.32
N LEU A 108 -14.58 -14.17 11.08
CA LEU A 108 -14.04 -15.53 11.20
C LEU A 108 -14.15 -16.05 12.64
N TRP A 109 -13.87 -15.19 13.63
CA TRP A 109 -13.97 -15.56 15.04
C TRP A 109 -15.40 -15.93 15.47
N ARG A 110 -16.41 -15.23 14.92
CA ARG A 110 -17.83 -15.50 15.21
C ARG A 110 -18.33 -16.80 14.56
N GLN A 111 -17.65 -17.32 13.55
CA GLN A 111 -18.05 -18.53 12.81
C GLN A 111 -17.30 -19.79 13.27
N ASP A 112 -16.60 -19.71 14.40
CA ASP A 112 -15.72 -20.75 14.95
C ASP A 112 -14.56 -21.16 14.01
N ASP A 113 -14.25 -20.34 13.02
CA ASP A 113 -13.20 -20.63 12.05
C ASP A 113 -11.83 -20.13 12.53
N LYS A 114 -11.43 -20.64 13.70
CA LYS A 114 -10.30 -20.13 14.49
C LYS A 114 -8.96 -20.22 13.76
N ILE A 115 -8.76 -21.24 12.93
CA ILE A 115 -7.51 -21.42 12.16
C ILE A 115 -7.34 -20.27 11.18
N TYR A 116 -8.36 -19.93 10.39
CA TYR A 116 -8.27 -18.83 9.42
C TYR A 116 -8.23 -17.47 10.10
N ALA A 117 -8.88 -17.31 11.26
CA ALA A 117 -8.72 -16.10 12.07
C ALA A 117 -7.27 -15.90 12.52
N VAL A 118 -6.60 -16.96 12.99
CA VAL A 118 -5.17 -16.91 13.36
C VAL A 118 -4.31 -16.60 12.14
N LEU A 119 -4.55 -17.24 11.00
CA LEU A 119 -3.81 -16.97 9.77
C LEU A 119 -3.97 -15.51 9.30
N ALA A 120 -5.19 -14.96 9.35
CA ALA A 120 -5.43 -13.55 9.01
C ALA A 120 -4.72 -12.59 9.96
N ILE A 121 -4.66 -12.89 11.26
CA ILE A 121 -3.89 -12.10 12.23
C ILE A 121 -2.38 -12.16 11.91
N LEU A 122 -1.85 -13.34 11.61
CA LEU A 122 -0.44 -13.49 11.22
C LEU A 122 -0.15 -12.70 9.94
N GLU A 123 -1.04 -12.71 8.95
CA GLU A 123 -0.90 -11.93 7.72
C GLU A 123 -0.85 -10.43 8.00
N VAL A 124 -1.74 -9.92 8.87
CA VAL A 124 -1.72 -8.51 9.31
C VAL A 124 -0.38 -8.17 9.96
N ILE A 125 0.14 -9.04 10.82
CA ILE A 125 1.44 -8.85 11.48
C ILE A 125 2.56 -8.79 10.43
N VAL A 126 2.61 -9.74 9.50
CA VAL A 126 3.65 -9.81 8.45
C VAL A 126 3.60 -8.57 7.56
N LEU A 127 2.42 -8.20 7.07
CA LEU A 127 2.26 -7.04 6.19
C LEU A 127 2.61 -5.73 6.92
N THR A 128 2.24 -5.60 8.19
CA THR A 128 2.58 -4.42 9.00
C THR A 128 4.08 -4.34 9.28
N ALA A 129 4.73 -5.48 9.59
CA ALA A 129 6.16 -5.53 9.79
C ALA A 129 6.95 -5.29 8.48
N ALA A 130 6.44 -5.74 7.34
CA ALA A 130 6.99 -5.42 6.02
C ALA A 130 6.88 -3.90 5.75
N ALA A 131 5.70 -3.31 6.00
CA ALA A 131 5.47 -1.87 5.85
C ALA A 131 6.35 -1.04 6.81
N ALA A 132 6.61 -1.53 8.02
CA ALA A 132 7.52 -0.89 8.98
C ALA A 132 9.01 -1.03 8.60
N GLY A 133 9.34 -1.82 7.57
CA GLY A 133 10.73 -2.07 7.17
C GLY A 133 11.47 -3.06 8.06
N ILE A 134 10.77 -3.79 8.95
CA ILE A 134 11.36 -4.78 9.87
C ILE A 134 11.98 -5.95 9.09
N PHE A 135 11.34 -6.35 7.98
CA PHE A 135 11.88 -7.35 7.07
C PHE A 135 12.78 -6.75 5.97
N GLY A 136 12.93 -5.43 5.96
CA GLY A 136 13.50 -4.63 4.88
C GLY A 136 14.76 -3.83 5.23
N SER A 137 15.49 -4.22 6.27
CA SER A 137 16.91 -3.85 6.45
C SER A 137 17.83 -5.03 6.12
N GLY A 138 17.47 -5.83 5.12
CA GLY A 138 18.39 -6.79 4.51
C GLY A 138 19.53 -6.00 3.88
N GLY A 139 20.72 -6.09 4.48
CA GLY A 139 21.88 -5.34 4.04
C GLY A 139 22.17 -5.61 2.57
N HIS A 140 22.29 -4.54 1.80
CA HIS A 140 23.30 -4.33 0.76
C HIS A 140 23.30 -2.87 0.40
#